data_AF-A0A5N8URX1-F1
#
_entry.id   AF-A0A5N8URX1-F1
#
_cell.length_a   1.000
_cell.length_b   1.000
_cell.length_c   1.000
_cell.angle_alpha   90.00
_cell.angle_beta   90.00
_cell.angle_gamma   90.00
#
_symmetry.space_group_name_H-M   'P 1'
#
loop_
_entity.id
_entity.type
_entity.pdbx_description
1 polymer ?
#
loop_
_entity_poly.entity_id
_entity_poly.type
_entity_poly.pdbx_seq_one_letter_code
_entity_poly.pdbx_strand_id
1 'polypeptide(L)' 'MTASPVSMTTLEARLRANDADKEIQNIRQDLQDTSNWTKRQMNTGCRPEEYTQLTKDLEALNAANQVLDQIQSK' A
#
# COMPACT_ATOMS: atom_id res chain seq x y z
N MET A 1 -17.12 10.59 -25.49
CA MET A 1 -16.32 9.71 -24.61
C MET A 1 -17.15 9.44 -23.36
N THR A 2 -17.84 8.30 -23.31
CA THR A 2 -18.61 7.88 -22.14
C THR A 2 -17.64 7.24 -21.15
N ALA A 3 -17.40 7.90 -20.01
CA ALA A 3 -16.61 7.31 -18.92
C ALA A 3 -17.34 6.06 -18.42
N SER A 4 -16.76 4.88 -18.64
CA SER A 4 -17.23 3.65 -18.00
C SER A 4 -17.19 3.85 -16.48
N PRO A 5 -18.22 3.44 -15.73
CA PRO A 5 -18.16 3.49 -14.29
C PRO A 5 -16.99 2.61 -13.82
N VAL A 6 -16.08 3.19 -13.04
CA VAL A 6 -15.04 2.43 -12.36
C VAL A 6 -15.75 1.52 -11.37
N SER A 7 -15.93 0.25 -11.73
CA SER A 7 -16.54 -0.74 -10.84
C SER A 7 -15.63 -0.95 -9.64
N MET A 8 -16.19 -0.74 -8.46
CA MET A 8 -15.54 -1.00 -7.18
C MET A 8 -15.00 -2.43 -7.15
N THR A 9 -13.71 -2.58 -6.81
CA THR A 9 -13.06 -3.88 -6.74
C THR A 9 -13.56 -4.67 -5.52
N THR A 10 -13.41 -6.00 -5.55
CA THR A 10 -13.73 -6.88 -4.41
C THR A 10 -12.97 -6.46 -3.14
N LEU A 11 -11.73 -5.94 -3.30
CA LEU A 11 -10.94 -5.43 -2.19
C LEU A 11 -11.56 -4.15 -1.60
N GLU A 12 -11.93 -3.17 -2.44
CA GLU A 12 -12.61 -1.97 -1.96
C GLU A 12 -13.93 -2.29 -1.26
N ALA A 13 -14.70 -3.26 -1.77
CA ALA A 13 -15.98 -3.68 -1.18
C ALA A 13 -15.80 -4.28 0.22
N ARG A 14 -14.75 -5.09 0.40
CA ARG A 14 -14.37 -5.62 1.71
C ARG A 14 -13.93 -4.51 2.65
N LEU A 15 -13.07 -3.59 2.19
CA LEU A 15 -12.52 -2.54 3.02
C LEU A 15 -13.54 -1.45 3.40
N ARG A 16 -14.64 -1.28 2.66
CA ARG A 16 -15.75 -0.40 3.04
C ARG A 16 -16.83 -1.09 3.90
N ALA A 17 -16.70 -2.39 4.17
CA ALA A 17 -17.62 -3.05 5.09
C ALA A 17 -17.41 -2.52 6.52
N ASN A 18 -18.48 -2.41 7.30
CA ASN A 18 -18.48 -1.82 8.65
C ASN A 18 -17.51 -2.54 9.62
N ASP A 19 -17.15 -3.79 9.35
CA ASP A 19 -16.26 -4.61 10.17
C ASP A 19 -14.82 -4.70 9.63
N ALA A 20 -14.48 -3.92 8.61
CA ALA A 20 -13.20 -4.00 7.91
C ALA A 20 -12.05 -3.29 8.63
N ASP A 21 -12.30 -2.56 9.71
CA ASP A 21 -11.27 -1.83 10.45
C ASP A 21 -10.10 -2.74 10.85
N LYS A 22 -10.38 -3.95 11.34
CA LYS A 22 -9.32 -4.91 11.71
C LYS A 22 -8.51 -5.37 10.49
N GLU A 23 -9.16 -5.57 9.36
CA GLU A 23 -8.49 -5.96 8.11
C GLU A 23 -7.62 -4.81 7.59
N ILE A 24 -8.10 -3.57 7.65
CA ILE A 24 -7.35 -2.38 7.25
C ILE A 24 -6.14 -2.17 8.18
N GLN A 25 -6.32 -2.31 9.50
CA GLN A 25 -5.22 -2.22 10.45
C GLN A 25 -4.15 -3.29 10.18
N ASN A 26 -4.55 -4.52 9.87
CA ASN A 26 -3.60 -5.59 9.49
C ASN A 26 -2.85 -5.23 8.19
N ILE A 27 -3.54 -4.74 7.15
CA ILE A 27 -2.89 -4.34 5.90
C ILE A 27 -1.92 -3.18 6.14
N ARG A 28 -2.29 -2.17 6.94
CA ARG A 28 -1.39 -1.06 7.31
C ARG A 28 -0.15 -1.56 8.04
N GLN A 29 -0.32 -2.50 8.97
CA GLN A 29 0.79 -3.10 9.71
C GLN A 29 1.75 -3.84 8.76
N ASP A 30 1.22 -4.67 7.87
CA ASP A 30 2.03 -5.39 6.86
C ASP A 30 2.79 -4.42 5.94
N LEU A 31 2.12 -3.35 5.48
CA LEU A 31 2.76 -2.31 4.65
C LEU A 31 3.88 -1.59 5.41
N GLN A 32 3.70 -1.31 6.71
CA GLN A 32 4.69 -0.67 7.55
C GLN A 32 5.89 -1.58 7.83
N ASP A 33 5.64 -2.86 8.12
CA ASP A 33 6.69 -3.85 8.32
C ASP A 33 7.52 -4.07 7.06
N THR A 34 6.86 -4.12 5.89
CA THR A 34 7.54 -4.20 4.59
C THR A 34 8.36 -2.94 4.33
N SER A 35 7.82 -1.74 4.59
CA SER A 35 8.56 -0.48 4.45
C SER A 35 9.80 -0.43 5.34
N ASN A 36 9.67 -0.88 6.59
CA ASN A 36 10.78 -0.95 7.54
C ASN A 36 11.84 -1.96 7.09
N TRP A 37 11.42 -3.12 6.57
CA TRP A 37 12.34 -4.11 6.01
C TRP A 37 13.10 -3.55 4.81
N THR A 38 12.41 -2.90 3.85
CA THR A 38 13.03 -2.29 2.67
C THR A 38 14.04 -1.20 3.04
N LYS A 39 13.70 -0.33 4.01
CA LYS A 39 14.64 0.68 4.55
C LYS A 39 15.85 0.04 5.21
N ARG A 40 15.68 -1.07 5.94
CA ARG A 40 16.79 -1.81 6.54
C ARG A 40 17.71 -2.36 5.46
N GLN A 41 17.18 -2.97 4.39
CA GLN A 41 17.97 -3.46 3.26
C GLN A 41 18.82 -2.37 2.62
N MET A 42 18.24 -1.19 2.40
CA MET A 42 18.96 -0.02 1.87
C MET A 42 20.08 0.43 2.81
N ASN A 43 19.83 0.44 4.13
CA ASN A 43 20.82 0.84 5.14
C ASN A 43 21.95 -0.18 5.36
N THR A 44 21.71 -1.48 5.16
CA THR A 44 22.74 -2.52 5.24
C THR A 44 23.75 -2.49 4.08
N GLY A 45 23.50 -1.65 3.07
CA GLY A 45 24.31 -1.57 1.86
C GLY A 45 23.81 -2.55 0.81
N CYS A 46 23.08 -2.02 -0.17
CA CYS A 46 22.63 -2.76 -1.34
C CYS A 46 23.36 -2.26 -2.59
N ARG A 47 23.35 -3.03 -3.68
CA ARG A 47 23.92 -2.56 -4.96
C ARG A 47 23.09 -1.37 -5.49
N PRO A 48 23.66 -0.51 -6.35
CA PRO A 48 22.95 0.65 -6.91
C PRO A 48 21.66 0.28 -7.66
N GLU A 49 21.66 -0.86 -8.35
CA GLU A 49 20.50 -1.40 -9.07
C GLU A 49 19.40 -1.82 -8.08
N GLU A 50 19.78 -2.49 -6.98
CA GLU A 50 18.87 -2.88 -5.91
C GLU A 50 18.34 -1.66 -5.16
N TYR A 51 19.17 -0.64 -4.93
CA TYR A 51 18.74 0.61 -4.30
C TYR A 51 17.62 1.29 -5.10
N THR A 52 17.75 1.31 -6.43
CA THR A 52 16.73 1.87 -7.33
C THR A 52 15.43 1.09 -7.23
N GLN A 53 15.50 -0.24 -7.18
CA GLN A 53 14.31 -1.08 -7.01
C GLN A 53 13.66 -0.90 -5.64
N LEU A 54 14.45 -0.93 -4.56
CA LEU A 54 13.97 -0.73 -3.18
C LEU A 54 13.34 0.66 -3.00
N THR A 55 13.83 1.68 -3.71
CA THR A 55 13.22 3.02 -3.72
C THR A 55 11.85 3.01 -4.39
N LYS A 56 11.71 2.35 -5.55
CA LYS A 56 10.40 2.17 -6.22
C LYS A 56 9.44 1.38 -5.35
N ASP A 57 9.92 0.35 -4.66
CA ASP A 57 9.11 -0.45 -3.76
C ASP A 57 8.62 0.40 -2.56
N LEU A 58 9.46 1.28 -2.02
CA LEU A 58 9.04 2.24 -0.98
C LEU A 58 7.98 3.23 -1.46
N GLU A 59 8.11 3.75 -2.69
CA GLU A 59 7.09 4.62 -3.28
C GLU A 59 5.76 3.87 -3.47
N ALA A 60 5.80 2.62 -3.95
CA ALA A 60 4.63 1.78 -4.11
C ALA A 60 3.94 1.48 -2.76
N LEU A 61 4.70 1.21 -1.71
CA LEU A 61 4.15 0.99 -0.35
C LEU A 61 3.51 2.27 0.20
N ASN A 62 4.09 3.44 -0.08
CA ASN A 62 3.49 4.73 0.31
C ASN A 62 2.19 5.00 -0.46
N ALA A 63 2.17 4.74 -1.77
CA ALA A 63 0.97 4.85 -2.59
C ALA A 63 -0.14 3.90 -2.12
N ALA A 64 0.20 2.68 -1.71
CA ALA A 64 -0.76 1.73 -1.15
C ALA A 64 -1.42 2.27 0.13
N ASN A 65 -0.66 2.89 1.03
CA ASN A 65 -1.21 3.55 2.22
C ASN A 65 -2.15 4.71 1.86
N GLN A 66 -1.79 5.53 0.86
CA GLN A 66 -2.66 6.61 0.40
C GLN A 66 -3.99 6.11 -0.18
N VAL A 67 -3.98 4.97 -0.88
CA VAL A 67 -5.20 4.34 -1.39
C VAL A 67 -6.08 3.85 -0.23
N LEU A 68 -5.49 3.24 0.81
CA LEU A 68 -6.24 2.83 2.01
C LEU A 68 -6.87 4.02 2.72
N ASP A 69 -6.15 5.14 2.87
CA ASP A 69 -6.69 6.38 3.44
C ASP A 69 -7.88 6.91 2.62
N GLN A 70 -7.79 6.91 1.29
CA GLN A 70 -8.90 7.33 0.41
C GLN A 70 -10.14 6.42 0.51
N ILE A 71 -9.95 5.14 0.82
CA ILE A 71 -11.05 4.19 1.00
C ILE A 71 -11.76 4.43 2.33
N GLN A 72 -11.02 4.75 3.40
CA GLN A 72 -11.57 5.03 4.74
C GLN A 72 -12.15 6.45 4.90
N SER A 73 -11.69 7.43 4.12
CA SER A 73 -12.15 8.82 4.24
C SER A 73 -13.55 9.09 3.63
N LYS A 74 -14.29 8.07 3.18
CA LYS A 74 -15.62 8.17 2.55
C LYS A 74 -16.68 7.48 3.38
#